data_AF-A0A1I3C5W5-F1
#
_entry.id   AF-A0A1I3C5W5-F1
#
_cell.length_a   1.000
_cell.length_b   1.000
_cell.length_c   1.000
_cell.angle_alpha   90.00
_cell.angle_beta   90.00
_cell.angle_gamma   90.00
#
_symmetry.space_group_name_H-M   'P 1'
#
loop_
_entity.id
_entity.type
_entity.pdbx_description
1 polymer ?
#
loop_
_entity_poly.entity_id
_entity_poly.type
_entity_poly.pdbx_seq_one_letter_code
_entity_poly.pdbx_strand_id
1 'polypeptide(L)'
;MTEQPTWRGPQLPAAPLNLTIAEAASRQIDAAIDALQRGDFDVALTLAGAAEGMIKRDGPHMFAWLRDHPKAAEHFQSKKKWIDVLNREYYWLKHSGEETMEIDCATAVFMIARAMTKLDAWTPKMDAFKPWLLENLDNV
;
A
#
# COMPACT_ATOMS: atom_id res chain seq x y z
N MET A 1 2.94 -27.53 -22.58
CA MET A 1 1.86 -27.72 -21.60
C MET A 1 2.36 -27.19 -20.27
N THR A 2 1.98 -25.98 -19.90
CA THR A 2 2.26 -25.43 -18.58
C THR A 2 1.25 -26.03 -17.62
N GLU A 3 1.70 -26.75 -16.60
CA GLU A 3 0.83 -27.25 -15.55
C GLU A 3 0.01 -26.09 -14.98
N GLN A 4 -1.31 -26.20 -15.01
CA GLN A 4 -2.16 -25.21 -14.35
C GLN A 4 -1.92 -25.31 -12.84
N PRO A 5 -1.66 -24.20 -12.14
CA PRO A 5 -1.53 -24.21 -10.70
C PRO A 5 -2.85 -24.69 -10.09
N THR A 6 -2.82 -25.84 -9.41
CA THR A 6 -4.00 -26.37 -8.71
C THR A 6 -4.13 -25.66 -7.37
N TRP A 7 -4.87 -24.55 -7.35
CA TRP A 7 -5.26 -23.93 -6.08
C TRP A 7 -6.16 -24.89 -5.30
N ARG A 8 -5.79 -25.22 -4.06
CA ARG A 8 -6.50 -26.19 -3.21
C ARG A 8 -7.30 -25.57 -2.06
N GLY A 9 -7.22 -24.25 -1.89
CA GLY A 9 -7.84 -23.55 -0.75
C GLY A 9 -7.34 -24.05 0.62
N PRO A 10 -7.91 -23.53 1.72
CA PRO A 10 -7.64 -24.03 3.06
C PRO A 10 -8.38 -25.34 3.34
N GLN A 11 -7.86 -26.17 4.25
CA GLN A 11 -8.57 -27.34 4.76
C GLN A 11 -9.80 -26.90 5.58
N LEU A 12 -10.96 -27.51 5.31
CA LEU A 12 -12.23 -27.15 5.96
C LEU A 12 -12.68 -28.20 7.01
N PRO A 13 -13.25 -27.76 8.15
CA PRO A 13 -13.48 -26.36 8.53
C PRO A 13 -12.19 -25.68 9.00
N ALA A 14 -11.94 -24.47 8.49
CA ALA A 14 -10.82 -23.66 8.93
C ALA A 14 -11.17 -22.95 10.25
N ALA A 15 -10.21 -22.85 11.16
CA ALA A 15 -10.39 -22.07 12.38
C ALA A 15 -10.52 -20.57 12.05
N PRO A 16 -11.45 -19.84 12.69
CA PRO A 16 -11.56 -18.40 12.50
C PRO A 16 -10.33 -17.68 13.06
N LEU A 17 -9.96 -16.57 12.42
CA LEU A 17 -8.91 -15.67 12.90
C LEU A 17 -9.53 -14.61 13.84
N ASN A 18 -9.01 -14.50 15.05
CA ASN A 18 -9.31 -13.40 15.96
C ASN A 18 -8.14 -12.41 15.92
N LEU A 19 -8.36 -11.24 15.30
CA LEU A 19 -7.33 -10.22 15.11
C LEU A 19 -7.80 -8.89 15.67
N THR A 20 -6.87 -8.14 16.24
CA THR A 20 -7.03 -6.71 16.45
C THR A 20 -6.99 -5.97 15.11
N ILE A 21 -7.49 -4.73 15.10
CA ILE A 21 -7.42 -3.85 13.92
C ILE A 21 -5.96 -3.64 13.47
N ALA A 22 -5.03 -3.47 14.42
CA ALA A 22 -3.62 -3.26 14.12
C ALA A 22 -2.97 -4.48 13.46
N GLU A 23 -3.26 -5.70 13.95
CA GLU A 23 -2.75 -6.93 13.34
C GLU A 23 -3.32 -7.14 11.93
N ALA A 24 -4.61 -6.87 11.74
CA ALA A 24 -5.24 -7.00 10.43
C ALA A 24 -4.70 -5.97 9.42
N ALA A 25 -4.52 -4.71 9.83
CA ALA A 25 -3.88 -3.68 9.01
C ALA A 25 -2.41 -4.03 8.67
N SER A 26 -1.66 -4.56 9.65
CA SER A 26 -0.27 -4.98 9.44
C SER A 26 -0.16 -6.09 8.40
N ARG A 27 -1.04 -7.10 8.47
CA ARG A 27 -1.10 -8.19 7.48
C ARG A 27 -1.45 -7.68 6.07
N GLN A 28 -2.35 -6.70 5.96
CA GLN A 28 -2.70 -6.11 4.66
C GLN A 28 -1.53 -5.33 4.06
N ILE A 29 -0.79 -4.56 4.86
CA ILE A 29 0.40 -3.84 4.38
C ILE A 29 1.51 -4.83 3.97
N ASP A 30 1.73 -5.90 4.75
CA ASP A 30 2.71 -6.94 4.38
C ASP A 30 2.36 -7.61 3.05
N ALA A 31 1.07 -7.87 2.82
CA ALA A 31 0.58 -8.42 1.55
C ALA A 31 0.66 -7.40 0.41
N ALA A 32 0.47 -6.10 0.70
CA ALA A 32 0.67 -5.03 -0.26
C ALA A 32 2.13 -4.94 -0.72
N ILE A 33 3.10 -5.09 0.20
CA ILE A 33 4.52 -5.14 -0.14
C ILE A 33 4.83 -6.36 -1.02
N ASP A 34 4.25 -7.54 -0.73
CA ASP A 34 4.43 -8.72 -1.59
C ASP A 34 3.84 -8.50 -2.99
N ALA A 35 2.69 -7.81 -3.09
CA ALA A 35 2.07 -7.46 -4.36
C ALA A 35 2.93 -6.46 -5.16
N LEU A 36 3.46 -5.44 -4.50
CA LEU A 36 4.40 -4.49 -5.09
C LEU A 36 5.63 -5.23 -5.66
N GLN A 37 6.21 -6.17 -4.91
CA GLN A 37 7.37 -6.94 -5.35
C GLN A 37 7.09 -7.75 -6.64
N ARG A 38 5.84 -8.15 -6.88
CA ARG A 38 5.44 -8.86 -8.10
C ARG A 38 5.05 -7.94 -9.26
N GLY A 39 4.97 -6.63 -9.02
CA GLY A 39 4.46 -5.66 -9.99
C GLY A 39 2.92 -5.55 -10.01
N ASP A 40 2.23 -6.15 -9.05
CA ASP A 40 0.77 -6.12 -8.93
C ASP A 40 0.32 -4.80 -8.25
N PHE A 41 0.53 -3.66 -8.91
CA PHE A 41 0.36 -2.34 -8.30
C PHE A 41 -1.08 -2.02 -7.88
N ASP A 42 -2.07 -2.50 -8.62
CA ASP A 42 -3.49 -2.38 -8.28
C ASP A 42 -3.84 -3.12 -6.97
N VAL A 43 -3.31 -4.34 -6.81
CA VAL A 43 -3.48 -5.14 -5.60
C VAL A 43 -2.77 -4.49 -4.42
N ALA A 44 -1.53 -4.02 -4.63
CA ALA A 44 -0.76 -3.31 -3.61
C ALA A 44 -1.49 -2.05 -3.12
N LEU A 45 -1.95 -1.21 -4.06
CA LEU A 45 -2.68 0.02 -3.78
C LEU A 45 -3.98 -0.26 -2.99
N THR A 46 -4.73 -1.29 -3.41
CA THR A 46 -5.97 -1.70 -2.75
C THR A 46 -5.75 -2.10 -1.29
N LEU A 47 -4.79 -2.99 -1.05
CA LEU A 47 -4.50 -3.52 0.28
C LEU A 47 -3.93 -2.45 1.21
N ALA A 48 -3.01 -1.62 0.71
CA ALA A 48 -2.45 -0.52 1.48
C ALA A 48 -3.52 0.52 1.84
N GLY A 49 -4.36 0.93 0.88
CA GLY A 49 -5.43 1.88 1.14
C GLY A 49 -6.52 1.30 2.05
N ALA A 50 -6.79 -0.01 2.00
CA ALA A 50 -7.68 -0.65 2.95
C ALA A 50 -7.09 -0.61 4.38
N ALA A 51 -5.81 -0.96 4.55
CA ALA A 51 -5.11 -0.87 5.82
C ALA A 51 -5.06 0.55 6.39
N GLU A 52 -4.82 1.57 5.55
CA GLU A 52 -4.84 2.97 5.95
C GLU A 52 -6.20 3.35 6.57
N GLY A 53 -7.30 2.95 5.91
CA GLY A 53 -8.65 3.27 6.36
C GLY A 53 -9.09 2.56 7.65
N MET A 54 -8.36 1.52 8.08
CA MET A 54 -8.69 0.76 9.29
C MET A 54 -8.31 1.50 10.58
N ILE A 55 -7.29 2.36 10.54
CA ILE A 55 -6.76 3.02 11.74
C ILE A 55 -6.96 4.53 11.64
N LYS A 56 -7.85 5.06 12.47
CA LYS A 56 -8.09 6.50 12.63
C LYS A 56 -6.98 7.14 13.47
N ARG A 57 -5.77 7.20 12.94
CA ARG A 57 -4.67 8.03 13.48
C ARG A 57 -4.15 8.95 12.40
N ASP A 58 -3.94 10.20 12.74
CA ASP A 58 -3.12 11.10 11.94
C ASP A 58 -1.67 10.91 12.39
N GLY A 59 -0.97 9.93 11.83
CA GLY A 59 0.47 9.77 12.05
C GLY A 59 1.22 10.95 11.42
N PRO A 60 1.78 11.91 12.18
CA PRO A 60 2.17 13.20 11.61
C PRO A 60 3.54 13.21 10.92
N HIS A 61 4.38 12.18 11.11
CA HIS A 61 5.83 12.36 10.92
C HIS A 61 6.39 11.71 9.66
N MET A 62 6.05 10.46 9.34
CA MET A 62 6.65 9.80 8.17
C MET A 62 6.04 10.25 6.84
N PHE A 63 4.72 10.45 6.77
CA PHE A 63 4.07 10.93 5.55
C PHE A 63 4.45 12.39 5.26
N ALA A 64 4.53 13.22 6.30
CA ALA A 64 5.04 14.58 6.15
C ALA A 64 6.52 14.56 5.70
N TRP A 65 7.36 13.69 6.25
CA TRP A 65 8.75 13.59 5.84
C TRP A 65 8.92 13.10 4.40
N LEU A 66 8.20 12.05 3.98
CA LEU A 66 8.21 11.56 2.59
C LEU A 66 7.68 12.62 1.63
N ARG A 67 6.65 13.37 2.02
CA ARG A 67 6.12 14.51 1.27
C ARG A 67 7.10 15.64 1.12
N ASP A 68 7.75 16.01 2.23
CA ASP A 68 8.65 17.16 2.30
C ASP A 68 10.05 16.81 1.79
N HIS A 69 10.28 15.53 1.44
CA HIS A 69 11.49 15.12 0.75
C HIS A 69 11.55 15.83 -0.61
N PRO A 70 12.66 16.52 -0.94
CA PRO A 70 12.77 17.36 -2.14
C PRO A 70 12.35 16.66 -3.43
N LYS A 71 12.60 15.36 -3.51
CA LYS A 71 12.31 14.54 -4.68
C LYS A 71 10.84 14.14 -4.82
N ALA A 72 10.11 13.96 -3.71
CA ALA A 72 8.66 13.78 -3.78
C ALA A 72 7.97 15.06 -4.29
N ALA A 73 8.55 16.23 -4.02
CA ALA A 73 8.05 17.51 -4.54
C ALA A 73 8.27 17.65 -6.07
N GLU A 74 9.23 16.93 -6.67
CA GLU A 74 9.44 16.91 -8.12
C GLU A 74 8.35 16.12 -8.85
N HIS A 75 7.91 15.01 -8.28
CA HIS A 75 6.82 14.18 -8.84
C HIS A 75 5.43 14.76 -8.53
N PHE A 76 5.28 15.44 -7.39
CA PHE A 76 4.00 16.00 -6.96
C PHE A 76 4.09 17.50 -6.73
N GLN A 77 3.69 18.28 -7.74
CA GLN A 77 3.67 19.76 -7.74
C GLN A 77 2.93 20.39 -6.55
N SER A 78 2.08 19.64 -5.84
CA SER A 78 1.50 20.06 -4.57
C SER A 78 1.02 18.87 -3.74
N LYS A 79 1.06 19.02 -2.40
CA LYS A 79 0.47 18.08 -1.43
C LYS A 79 -0.97 17.69 -1.78
N LYS A 80 -1.77 18.66 -2.23
CA LYS A 80 -3.17 18.44 -2.59
C LYS A 80 -3.29 17.51 -3.80
N LYS A 81 -2.57 17.81 -4.89
CA LYS A 81 -2.55 16.95 -6.08
C LYS A 81 -2.08 15.53 -5.77
N TRP A 82 -1.09 15.35 -4.90
CA TRP A 82 -0.63 14.01 -4.53
C TRP A 82 -1.70 13.20 -3.80
N ILE A 83 -2.31 13.81 -2.78
CA ILE A 83 -3.40 13.18 -2.03
C ILE A 83 -4.58 12.89 -2.96
N ASP A 84 -4.89 13.82 -3.87
CA ASP A 84 -5.98 13.66 -4.84
C ASP A 84 -5.70 12.51 -5.82
N VAL A 85 -4.45 12.32 -6.28
CA VAL A 85 -4.05 11.17 -7.14
C VAL A 85 -4.17 9.84 -6.38
N LEU A 86 -3.55 9.76 -5.19
CA LEU A 86 -3.62 8.56 -4.34
C LEU A 86 -5.07 8.19 -4.01
N ASN A 87 -5.91 9.19 -3.74
CA ASN A 87 -7.32 8.99 -3.46
C ASN A 87 -8.12 8.64 -4.73
N ARG A 88 -7.81 9.24 -5.88
CA ARG A 88 -8.50 8.96 -7.15
C ARG A 88 -8.36 7.49 -7.52
N GLU A 89 -7.14 6.97 -7.54
CA GLU A 89 -6.89 5.58 -7.98
C GLU A 89 -7.42 4.57 -6.97
N TYR A 90 -7.24 4.84 -5.68
CA TYR A 90 -7.87 4.05 -4.63
C TYR A 90 -9.41 4.05 -4.69
N TYR A 91 -10.03 5.22 -4.90
CA TYR A 91 -11.48 5.31 -5.02
C TYR A 91 -12.00 4.70 -6.30
N TRP A 92 -11.25 4.78 -7.41
CA TRP A 92 -11.59 4.07 -8.64
C TRP A 92 -11.67 2.56 -8.39
N LEU A 93 -10.68 1.99 -7.69
CA LEU A 93 -10.67 0.58 -7.29
C LEU A 93 -11.83 0.20 -6.34
N LYS A 94 -12.31 1.13 -5.52
CA LYS A 94 -13.37 0.88 -4.52
C LYS A 94 -14.79 1.12 -5.00
N HIS A 95 -14.99 2.14 -5.82
CA HIS A 95 -16.30 2.73 -6.07
C HIS A 95 -16.63 2.82 -7.56
N SER A 96 -15.78 2.27 -8.44
CA SER A 96 -15.88 2.33 -9.90
C SER A 96 -15.73 3.76 -10.46
N GLY A 97 -15.53 3.87 -11.78
CA GLY A 97 -15.25 5.14 -12.45
C GLY A 97 -15.07 4.94 -13.95
N GLU A 98 -14.02 5.51 -14.53
CA GLU A 98 -13.63 5.30 -15.93
C GLU A 98 -13.44 3.79 -16.24
N GLU A 99 -13.59 3.38 -17.51
CA GLU A 99 -13.47 1.96 -17.89
C GLU A 99 -12.06 1.39 -17.67
N THR A 100 -11.04 2.24 -17.79
CA THR A 100 -9.63 1.88 -17.65
C THR A 100 -8.90 2.89 -16.78
N MET A 101 -7.89 2.44 -16.05
CA MET A 101 -7.04 3.28 -15.21
C MET A 101 -5.60 2.78 -15.34
N GLU A 102 -4.65 3.70 -15.47
CA GLU A 102 -3.24 3.40 -15.29
C GLU A 102 -2.89 3.57 -13.81
N ILE A 103 -2.26 2.56 -13.22
CA ILE A 103 -1.78 2.59 -11.84
C ILE A 103 -0.27 2.36 -11.90
N ASP A 104 0.50 3.36 -11.51
CA ASP A 104 1.95 3.30 -11.54
C ASP A 104 2.55 2.74 -10.23
N CYS A 105 3.83 2.37 -10.31
CA CYS A 105 4.60 1.86 -9.17
C CYS A 105 4.64 2.89 -8.04
N ALA A 106 4.91 4.16 -8.37
CA ALA A 106 4.99 5.27 -7.44
C ALA A 106 3.76 5.34 -6.52
N THR A 107 2.56 5.28 -7.11
CA THR A 107 1.30 5.40 -6.38
C THR A 107 1.12 4.25 -5.39
N ALA A 108 1.40 3.01 -5.80
CA ALA A 108 1.36 1.85 -4.92
C ALA A 108 2.36 1.98 -3.76
N VAL A 109 3.61 2.36 -4.06
CA VAL A 109 4.69 2.57 -3.09
C VAL A 109 4.30 3.64 -2.06
N PHE A 110 3.78 4.77 -2.51
CA PHE A 110 3.42 5.87 -1.62
C PHE A 110 2.17 5.59 -0.79
N MET A 111 1.22 4.80 -1.31
CA MET A 111 0.09 4.33 -0.51
C MET A 111 0.55 3.38 0.60
N ILE A 112 1.46 2.43 0.31
CA ILE A 112 2.06 1.54 1.32
C ILE A 112 2.73 2.38 2.41
N ALA A 113 3.57 3.33 2.02
CA ALA A 113 4.26 4.20 2.97
C ALA A 113 3.26 5.01 3.82
N ARG A 114 2.18 5.53 3.22
CA ARG A 114 1.11 6.25 3.93
C ARG A 114 0.39 5.35 4.94
N ALA A 115 0.04 4.12 4.55
CA ALA A 115 -0.59 3.14 5.42
C ALA A 115 0.29 2.74 6.61
N MET A 116 1.59 2.53 6.38
CA MET A 116 2.57 2.24 7.44
C MET A 116 2.61 3.32 8.53
N THR A 117 2.38 4.59 8.18
CA THR A 117 2.37 5.69 9.17
C THR A 117 1.26 5.60 10.21
N LYS A 118 0.24 4.76 9.96
CA LYS A 118 -0.91 4.58 10.86
C LYS A 118 -0.63 3.57 11.98
N LEU A 119 0.40 2.75 11.85
CA LEU A 119 0.78 1.73 12.82
C LEU A 119 1.74 2.26 13.89
N ASP A 120 1.59 1.79 15.13
CA ASP A 120 2.52 2.10 16.23
C ASP A 120 3.81 1.27 16.17
N ALA A 121 3.76 0.09 15.53
CA ALA A 121 4.89 -0.81 15.34
C ALA A 121 4.85 -1.39 13.92
N TRP A 122 6.02 -1.57 13.33
CA TRP A 122 6.18 -2.12 11.99
C TRP A 122 6.60 -3.58 12.04
N THR A 123 6.23 -4.31 11.00
CA THR A 123 6.69 -5.69 10.78
C THR A 123 8.12 -5.66 10.22
N PRO A 124 8.87 -6.78 10.28
CA PRO A 124 10.18 -6.86 9.64
C PRO A 124 10.15 -6.54 8.14
N LYS A 125 9.04 -6.83 7.45
CA LYS A 125 8.88 -6.53 6.02
C LYS A 125 8.73 -5.03 5.77
N MET A 126 7.96 -4.34 6.59
CA MET A 126 7.85 -2.88 6.58
C MET A 126 9.18 -2.20 6.91
N ASP A 127 9.92 -2.73 7.90
CA ASP A 127 11.25 -2.25 8.26
C ASP A 127 12.24 -2.40 7.09
N ALA A 128 12.14 -3.46 6.29
CA ALA A 128 12.94 -3.67 5.08
C ALA A 128 12.46 -2.82 3.89
N PHE A 129 11.15 -2.59 3.78
CA PHE A 129 10.57 -1.76 2.72
C PHE A 129 11.02 -0.30 2.81
N LYS A 130 11.10 0.27 4.01
CA LYS A 130 11.51 1.67 4.20
C LYS A 130 12.88 2.00 3.58
N PRO A 131 14.00 1.35 3.92
CA PRO A 131 15.30 1.66 3.32
C PRO A 131 15.29 1.43 1.81
N TRP A 132 14.62 0.38 1.32
CA TRP A 132 14.45 0.16 -0.12
C TRP A 132 13.76 1.36 -0.80
N LEU A 133 12.66 1.86 -0.22
CA LEU A 133 11.97 3.05 -0.74
C LEU A 133 12.89 4.26 -0.76
N LEU A 134 13.67 4.49 0.30
CA LEU A 134 14.59 5.62 0.36
C LEU A 134 15.71 5.54 -0.69
N GLU A 135 16.23 4.34 -0.96
CA GLU A 135 17.28 4.11 -1.95
C GLU A 135 16.77 4.22 -3.39
N ASN A 136 15.49 3.95 -3.61
CA ASN A 136 14.88 3.89 -4.95
C ASN A 136 13.95 5.06 -5.24
N LEU A 137 13.94 6.08 -4.37
CA LEU A 137 13.02 7.22 -4.46
C LEU A 137 13.15 8.01 -5.79
N ASP A 138 14.27 7.87 -6.48
CA ASP A 138 14.58 8.51 -7.78
C ASP A 138 14.14 7.66 -8.98
N ASN A 139 13.81 6.39 -8.74
CA ASN A 139 13.54 5.38 -9.76
C ASN A 139 12.09 4.88 -9.70
N VAL A 140 11.29 5.37 -8.74
CA VAL A 140 9.86 5.06 -8.59
C VAL A 140 8.98 6.16 -9.15
#